data_AF-A0A6A5ZHW4-F1
#
_entry.id   AF-A0A6A5ZHW4-F1
#
_cell.length_a   1.000
_cell.length_b   1.000
_cell.length_c   1.000
_cell.angle_alpha   90.00
_cell.angle_beta   90.00
_cell.angle_gamma   90.00
#
_symmetry.space_group_name_H-M   'P 1'
#
loop_
_entity.id
_entity.type
_entity.pdbx_description
1 polymer ?
#
loop_
_entity_poly.entity_id
_entity_poly.type
_entity_poly.pdbx_seq_one_letter_code
_entity_poly.pdbx_strand_id
1 'polypeptide(L)'
;MVAPIWTEFPKERRPGYTSIVLKLSRSCNTEELIQDVLALDPRLLVFLQNLKRVNITIKEMAKFDQKTYLDRQNALNDTTSNCQIVTLHHQMTPLSYRTFRIPVRGLPPEPSRPDHTDSEILLAFPIKDYGSPKIESQSVYAFLPIRDYGFKFLLQADFVLIASREDIDSSSPWNNNLLGLIPKVFHGAVKEFNKGSFRYSWLPYLPTRPSVADFFQSLEQEIVRILSNSPILESFAGVLTPPRELIYVPERLSDENRVPLVLTPTTSSIYVSSKYSSNDLYRLQQLGVTSLSTEKYIIDLDNFISEYPDDFKNKPQHWHSRLAEVLMMSIARSKNYQDVVSALHIVPLRDGRWVASKDENLLFPSRSKPLIIPNGIDVVEIHRCCIAKQDIRCTTCLPLL
;
A
#
# COMPACT_ATOMS: atom_id res chain seq x y z
N MET A 1 -0.86 42.87 9.50
CA MET A 1 0.61 42.94 9.39
C MET A 1 1.14 43.45 10.72
N VAL A 2 1.91 42.66 11.47
CA VAL A 2 2.54 43.13 12.72
C VAL A 2 3.82 43.86 12.32
N ALA A 3 3.79 45.19 12.33
CA ALA A 3 4.98 45.99 12.02
C ALA A 3 5.85 46.09 13.29
N PRO A 4 7.10 45.60 13.27
CA PRO A 4 7.98 45.72 14.42
C PRO A 4 8.38 47.19 14.63
N ILE A 5 8.32 47.65 15.88
CA ILE A 5 8.90 48.94 16.28
C ILE A 5 10.34 48.67 16.70
N TRP A 6 11.31 49.21 15.96
CA TRP A 6 12.72 49.12 16.32
C TRP A 6 12.96 49.88 17.62
N THR A 7 13.53 49.20 18.62
CA THR A 7 13.80 49.75 19.94
C THR A 7 15.09 49.18 20.51
N GLU A 8 15.64 49.85 21.52
CA GLU A 8 16.80 49.32 22.25
C GLU A 8 16.42 48.02 22.96
N PHE A 9 17.33 47.04 22.89
CA PHE A 9 17.07 45.75 23.47
C PHE A 9 17.22 45.86 25.00
N PRO A 10 16.21 45.47 25.79
CA PRO A 10 16.10 45.87 27.21
C PRO A 10 17.03 45.09 28.16
N LYS A 11 17.92 44.23 27.65
CA LYS A 11 18.81 43.36 28.43
C LYS A 11 20.16 43.21 27.74
N GLU A 12 21.16 42.64 28.43
CA GLU A 12 22.40 42.23 27.78
C GLU A 12 22.12 41.20 26.69
N ARG A 13 22.62 41.47 25.48
CA ARG A 13 22.50 40.54 24.35
C ARG A 13 23.53 39.44 24.51
N ARG A 14 23.12 38.21 24.24
CA ARG A 14 24.06 37.11 24.16
C ARG A 14 24.90 37.24 22.87
N PRO A 15 26.23 37.39 22.94
CA PRO A 15 27.06 37.54 21.75
C PRO A 15 26.89 36.37 20.79
N GLY A 16 26.70 36.65 19.49
CA GLY A 16 26.51 35.64 18.45
C GLY A 16 25.09 35.07 18.33
N TYR A 17 24.09 35.61 19.05
CA TYR A 17 22.70 35.17 18.98
C TYR A 17 21.76 36.31 18.57
N THR A 18 20.73 35.99 17.79
CA THR A 18 19.60 36.90 17.56
C THR A 18 18.66 36.82 18.76
N SER A 19 18.35 37.97 19.36
CA SER A 19 17.44 38.05 20.52
C SER A 19 16.25 38.93 20.17
N ILE A 20 15.04 38.46 20.49
CA ILE A 20 13.78 39.17 20.25
C ILE A 20 13.03 39.25 21.58
N VAL A 21 12.52 40.43 21.94
CA VAL A 21 11.63 40.61 23.10
C VAL A 21 10.25 41.01 22.59
N LEU A 22 9.26 40.19 22.91
CA LEU A 22 7.86 40.47 22.64
C LEU A 22 7.19 40.83 23.96
N LYS A 23 6.66 42.06 24.07
CA LYS A 23 5.88 42.50 25.23
C LYS A 23 4.44 42.07 25.01
N LEU A 24 3.90 41.27 25.93
CA LEU A 24 2.50 40.88 25.90
C LEU A 24 1.60 42.11 26.13
N SER A 25 0.46 42.15 25.45
CA SER A 25 -0.55 43.18 25.70
C SER A 25 -1.18 42.97 27.08
N ARG A 26 -1.74 44.04 27.66
CA ARG A 26 -2.44 43.95 28.96
C ARG A 26 -3.69 43.05 28.92
N SER A 27 -4.24 42.83 27.73
CA SER A 27 -5.41 41.98 27.49
C SER A 27 -5.03 40.53 27.14
N CYS A 28 -3.75 40.19 27.14
CA CYS A 28 -3.29 38.84 26.79
C CYS A 28 -3.63 37.87 27.92
N ASN A 29 -4.29 36.77 27.56
CA ASN A 29 -4.52 35.65 28.46
C ASN A 29 -3.21 34.83 28.58
N THR A 30 -2.49 35.03 29.68
CA THR A 30 -1.18 34.41 29.91
C THR A 30 -1.26 32.90 30.08
N GLU A 31 -2.30 32.43 30.74
CA GLU A 31 -2.55 31.02 31.00
C GLU A 31 -2.76 30.25 29.69
N GLU A 32 -3.59 30.79 28.80
CA GLU A 32 -3.85 30.22 27.47
C GLU A 32 -2.57 30.21 26.62
N LEU A 33 -1.82 31.31 26.59
CA LEU A 33 -0.54 31.37 25.88
C LEU A 33 0.46 30.31 26.38
N ILE A 34 0.54 30.12 27.70
CA ILE A 34 1.39 29.08 28.29
C ILE A 34 0.94 27.70 27.82
N GLN A 35 -0.37 27.42 27.82
CA GLN A 35 -0.89 26.15 27.32
C GLN A 35 -0.56 25.94 25.83
N ASP A 36 -0.77 26.94 24.98
CA ASP A 36 -0.46 26.86 23.55
C ASP A 36 1.02 26.59 23.29
N VAL A 37 1.90 27.27 24.03
CA VAL A 37 3.36 27.11 23.93
C VAL A 37 3.80 25.71 24.40
N LEU A 38 3.19 25.18 25.46
CA LEU A 38 3.45 23.82 25.94
C LEU A 38 2.86 22.75 25.02
N ALA A 39 1.80 23.07 24.28
CA ALA A 39 1.12 22.20 23.33
C ALA A 39 1.73 22.23 21.91
N LEU A 40 2.85 22.93 21.71
CA LEU A 40 3.50 23.02 20.40
C LEU A 40 3.80 21.63 19.83
N ASP A 41 3.34 21.42 18.60
CA ASP A 41 3.46 20.15 17.93
C ASP A 41 4.89 19.91 17.40
N PRO A 42 5.57 18.82 17.78
CA PRO A 42 6.90 18.51 17.25
C PRO A 42 6.92 18.32 15.72
N ARG A 43 5.77 18.04 15.08
CA ARG A 43 5.62 17.91 13.61
C ARG A 43 6.04 19.17 12.85
N LEU A 44 6.04 20.34 13.51
CA LEU A 44 6.59 21.58 12.97
C LEU A 44 8.04 21.43 12.49
N LEU A 45 8.83 20.56 13.15
CA LEU A 45 10.24 20.39 12.81
C LEU A 45 10.48 19.47 11.59
N VAL A 46 9.49 18.67 11.17
CA VAL A 46 9.66 17.68 10.09
C VAL A 46 10.17 18.33 8.81
N PHE A 47 9.66 19.51 8.50
CA PHE A 47 9.87 20.20 7.23
C PHE A 47 11.02 21.21 7.26
N LEU A 48 11.54 21.57 8.44
CA LEU A 48 12.53 22.65 8.56
C LEU A 48 13.92 22.16 8.20
N GLN A 49 14.66 22.85 7.32
CA GLN A 49 15.99 22.36 6.95
C GLN A 49 17.01 22.50 8.10
N ASN A 50 17.07 23.69 8.72
CA ASN A 50 18.14 24.02 9.66
C ASN A 50 17.74 23.89 11.14
N LEU A 51 16.48 24.22 11.48
CA LEU A 51 16.02 24.16 12.86
C LEU A 51 15.78 22.70 13.27
N LYS A 52 16.51 22.23 14.29
CA LYS A 52 16.43 20.86 14.80
C LYS A 52 15.92 20.78 16.24
N ARG A 53 16.07 21.86 17.00
CA ARG A 53 15.72 21.90 18.41
C ARG A 53 15.08 23.22 18.78
N VAL A 54 13.99 23.15 19.54
CA VAL A 54 13.34 24.30 20.16
C VAL A 54 13.30 24.03 21.66
N ASN A 55 13.94 24.90 22.44
CA ASN A 55 13.94 24.82 23.89
C ASN A 55 13.08 25.94 24.45
N ILE A 56 12.14 25.59 25.31
CA ILE A 56 11.19 26.54 25.89
C ILE A 56 11.32 26.48 27.40
N THR A 57 11.42 27.65 28.02
CA THR A 57 11.49 27.80 29.48
C THR A 57 10.51 28.87 29.91
N ILE A 58 9.55 28.48 30.72
CA ILE A 58 8.52 29.35 31.29
C ILE A 58 8.90 29.61 32.75
N LYS A 59 8.98 30.89 33.11
CA LYS A 59 9.30 31.35 34.46
C LYS A 59 8.12 32.15 35.00
N GLU A 60 7.46 31.62 36.00
CA GLU A 60 6.37 32.29 36.71
C GLU A 60 6.82 32.64 38.14
N MET A 61 6.38 33.80 38.65
CA MET A 61 6.68 34.15 40.04
C MET A 61 5.97 33.17 40.98
N ALA A 62 6.70 32.61 41.94
CA ALA A 62 6.23 31.63 42.94
C ALA A 62 5.89 30.21 42.43
N LYS A 63 6.16 29.86 41.15
CA LYS A 63 6.07 28.48 40.65
C LYS A 63 7.45 27.97 40.21
N PHE A 64 7.60 26.64 40.12
CA PHE A 64 8.79 26.03 39.55
C PHE A 64 8.89 26.32 38.04
N ASP A 65 10.10 26.52 37.54
CA ASP A 65 10.39 26.69 36.11
C ASP A 65 9.86 25.48 35.32
N GLN A 66 8.98 25.74 34.35
CA GLN A 66 8.51 24.72 33.42
C GLN A 66 9.39 24.72 32.17
N LYS A 67 9.80 23.54 31.71
CA LYS A 67 10.64 23.37 30.52
C LYS A 67 10.01 22.35 29.59
N THR A 68 9.94 22.69 28.31
CA THR A 68 9.63 21.74 27.23
C THR A 68 10.65 21.88 26.12
N TYR A 69 10.83 20.81 25.36
CA TYR A 69 11.70 20.82 24.20
C TYR A 69 11.10 20.00 23.07
N LEU A 70 11.32 20.49 21.85
CA LEU A 70 11.05 19.79 20.62
C LEU A 70 12.40 19.46 20.00
N ASP A 71 12.63 18.20 19.67
CA ASP A 71 13.88 17.75 19.06
C ASP A 71 13.59 16.92 17.81
N ARG A 72 14.39 17.13 16.78
CA ARG A 72 14.37 16.34 15.56
C ARG A 72 15.71 15.67 15.35
N GLN A 73 15.65 14.36 15.21
CA GLN A 73 16.77 13.51 14.84
C GLN A 73 16.51 12.95 13.45
N ASN A 74 17.49 13.08 12.57
CA ASN A 74 17.44 12.51 11.23
C ASN A 74 18.35 11.29 11.22
N ALA A 75 17.82 10.11 10.91
CA ALA A 75 18.65 8.95 10.65
C ALA A 75 19.31 9.12 9.28
N LEU A 76 20.63 9.04 9.25
CA LEU A 76 21.42 9.05 8.01
C LEU A 76 21.23 7.72 7.30
N ASN A 77 20.30 7.66 6.34
CA ASN A 77 20.31 6.60 5.34
C ASN A 77 20.55 7.26 3.99
N ASP A 78 21.70 6.91 3.41
CA ASP A 78 22.15 7.18 2.04
C ASP A 78 21.90 8.61 1.52
N THR A 79 22.95 9.43 1.46
CA THR A 79 23.00 10.78 0.87
C THR A 79 22.54 10.85 -0.60
N THR A 80 22.20 9.72 -1.21
CA THR A 80 21.74 9.57 -2.60
C THR A 80 20.22 9.47 -2.75
N SER A 81 19.45 9.22 -1.68
CA SER A 81 17.99 9.11 -1.76
C SER A 81 17.28 10.37 -1.24
N ASN A 82 16.22 10.77 -1.93
CA ASN A 82 15.27 11.81 -1.47
C ASN A 82 14.46 11.37 -0.23
N CYS A 83 14.72 10.16 0.28
CA CYS A 83 14.03 9.54 1.40
C CYS A 83 14.90 9.55 2.67
N GLN A 84 14.35 9.99 3.79
CA GLN A 84 15.03 9.94 5.09
C GLN A 84 14.04 9.57 6.20
N ILE A 85 14.55 8.95 7.28
CA ILE A 85 13.75 8.74 8.49
C ILE A 85 14.00 9.90 9.44
N VAL A 86 12.91 10.54 9.86
CA VAL A 86 12.91 11.66 10.80
C VAL A 86 12.19 11.20 12.06
N THR A 87 12.86 11.26 13.20
CA THR A 87 12.26 10.99 14.51
C THR A 87 12.17 12.29 15.28
N LEU A 88 10.95 12.62 15.68
CA LEU A 88 10.63 13.79 16.48
C LEU A 88 10.43 13.36 17.92
N HIS A 89 10.87 14.20 18.85
CA HIS A 89 10.67 13.98 20.27
C HIS A 89 9.93 15.18 20.84
N HIS A 90 8.83 14.90 21.52
CA HIS A 90 8.22 15.83 22.47
C HIS A 90 8.24 15.15 23.83
N GLN A 91 9.07 15.67 24.73
CA GLN A 91 9.33 15.10 26.07
C GLN A 91 9.92 13.68 26.04
N MET A 92 9.10 12.64 25.80
CA MET A 92 9.54 11.22 25.79
C MET A 92 8.89 10.33 24.73
N THR A 93 7.91 10.82 23.96
CA THR A 93 7.25 10.01 22.92
C THR A 93 7.90 10.27 21.56
N PRO A 94 8.57 9.27 20.97
CA PRO A 94 9.12 9.41 19.63
C PRO A 94 7.99 9.32 18.59
N LEU A 95 8.00 10.24 17.64
CA LEU A 95 7.17 10.18 16.43
C LEU A 95 8.10 10.05 15.23
N SER A 96 8.07 8.88 14.60
CA SER A 96 8.94 8.59 13.46
C SER A 96 8.17 8.73 12.15
N TYR A 97 8.82 9.35 11.17
CA TYR A 97 8.31 9.56 9.83
C TYR A 97 9.32 9.12 8.80
N ARG A 98 8.88 8.37 7.80
CA ARG A 98 9.61 8.22 6.54
C ARG A 98 9.24 9.40 5.65
N THR A 99 10.18 10.30 5.39
CA THR A 99 9.94 11.51 4.59
C THR A 99 10.48 11.33 3.18
N PHE A 100 9.81 11.94 2.20
CA PHE A 100 10.24 12.02 0.82
C PHE A 100 10.08 13.47 0.34
N ARG A 101 11.17 14.09 -0.11
CA ARG A 101 11.20 15.50 -0.51
C ARG A 101 11.63 15.69 -1.95
N ILE A 102 11.01 16.62 -2.66
CA ILE A 102 11.39 16.97 -4.03
C ILE A 102 11.41 18.49 -4.20
N PRO A 103 12.52 19.07 -4.69
CA PRO A 103 12.54 20.47 -5.09
C PRO A 103 11.68 20.65 -6.35
N VAL A 104 10.88 21.70 -6.37
CA VAL A 104 10.05 22.12 -7.49
C VAL A 104 10.65 23.40 -8.05
N ARG A 105 10.77 23.49 -9.37
CA ARG A 105 11.31 24.66 -10.07
C ARG A 105 10.36 25.09 -11.19
N GLY A 106 10.42 26.37 -11.53
CA GLY A 106 9.61 26.92 -12.63
C GLY A 106 8.12 27.06 -12.28
N LEU A 107 7.81 27.36 -11.03
CA LEU A 107 6.45 27.70 -10.62
C LEU A 107 6.00 29.04 -11.23
N PRO A 108 4.69 29.19 -11.49
CA PRO A 108 4.16 30.42 -12.07
C PRO A 108 4.37 31.61 -11.12
N PRO A 109 4.45 32.85 -11.63
CA PRO A 109 4.59 34.03 -10.80
C PRO A 109 3.45 34.14 -9.78
N GLU A 110 3.79 34.50 -8.55
CA GLU A 110 2.84 34.66 -7.45
C GLU A 110 3.11 36.04 -6.79
N PRO A 111 2.12 36.96 -6.73
CA PRO A 111 2.34 38.33 -6.24
C PRO A 111 2.94 38.41 -4.83
N SER A 112 2.65 37.43 -3.98
CA SER A 112 3.23 37.32 -2.65
C SER A 112 4.68 36.83 -2.62
N ARG A 113 5.23 36.42 -3.78
CA ARG A 113 6.57 35.83 -3.99
C ARG A 113 7.22 36.35 -5.28
N PRO A 114 7.45 37.67 -5.42
CA PRO A 114 7.85 38.30 -6.69
C PRO A 114 9.16 37.79 -7.30
N ASP A 115 10.06 37.17 -6.51
CA ASP A 115 11.38 36.69 -6.96
C ASP A 115 11.60 35.17 -6.75
N HIS A 116 10.56 34.42 -6.40
CA HIS A 116 10.69 32.98 -6.14
C HIS A 116 9.86 32.16 -7.13
N THR A 117 10.54 31.34 -7.94
CA THR A 117 9.92 30.34 -8.83
C THR A 117 10.16 28.90 -8.35
N ASP A 118 10.86 28.75 -7.24
CA ASP A 118 11.29 27.48 -6.70
C ASP A 118 10.60 27.22 -5.36
N SER A 119 10.27 25.96 -5.10
CA SER A 119 9.63 25.50 -3.87
C SER A 119 10.05 24.06 -3.56
N GLU A 120 9.44 23.45 -2.56
CA GLU A 120 9.64 22.05 -2.18
C GLU A 120 8.28 21.42 -1.87
N ILE A 121 8.10 20.17 -2.30
CA ILE A 121 7.01 19.32 -1.82
C ILE A 121 7.61 18.23 -0.95
N LEU A 122 7.11 18.11 0.28
CA LEU A 122 7.52 17.08 1.22
C LEU A 122 6.31 16.24 1.63
N LEU A 123 6.47 14.92 1.53
CA LEU A 123 5.55 13.92 2.06
C LEU A 123 6.19 13.23 3.26
N ALA A 124 5.50 13.11 4.38
CA ALA A 124 6.01 12.40 5.56
C ALA A 124 5.02 11.33 6.03
N PHE A 125 5.46 10.08 5.96
CA PHE A 125 4.66 8.89 6.23
C PHE A 125 4.94 8.39 7.66
N PRO A 126 3.98 8.49 8.59
CA PRO A 126 4.16 8.10 9.99
C PRO A 126 4.42 6.61 10.14
N ILE A 127 5.50 6.22 10.83
CA ILE A 127 5.90 4.82 11.05
C ILE A 127 5.97 4.50 12.55
N LYS A 128 5.78 3.22 12.89
CA LYS A 128 6.00 2.68 14.25
C LYS A 128 7.49 2.41 14.48
N ASP A 129 7.86 2.10 15.72
CA ASP A 129 9.26 1.87 16.15
C ASP A 129 9.99 0.78 15.34
N TYR A 130 9.27 -0.21 14.82
CA TYR A 130 9.81 -1.30 13.98
C TYR A 130 9.76 -0.99 12.48
N GLY A 131 9.52 0.25 12.08
CA GLY A 131 9.46 0.68 10.68
C GLY A 131 8.20 0.22 9.92
N SER A 132 7.19 -0.31 10.62
CA SER A 132 5.88 -0.63 10.05
C SER A 132 4.99 0.62 9.94
N PRO A 133 4.00 0.64 9.05
CA PRO A 133 3.11 1.78 8.90
C PRO A 133 2.32 2.08 10.18
N LYS A 134 2.23 3.36 10.53
CA LYS A 134 1.29 3.88 11.53
C LYS A 134 0.20 4.65 10.79
N ILE A 135 -1.04 4.17 10.83
CA ILE A 135 -2.13 4.79 10.07
C ILE A 135 -2.98 5.63 11.02
N GLU A 136 -2.87 6.94 10.85
CA GLU A 136 -3.62 7.95 11.60
C GLU A 136 -3.81 9.18 10.72
N SER A 137 -4.76 10.04 11.06
CA SER A 137 -4.99 11.27 10.29
C SER A 137 -3.84 12.26 10.45
N GLN A 138 -3.49 12.94 9.37
CA GLN A 138 -2.36 13.88 9.32
C GLN A 138 -2.79 15.19 8.66
N SER A 139 -2.32 16.30 9.21
CA SER A 139 -2.60 17.64 8.68
C SER A 139 -1.76 17.98 7.45
N VAL A 140 -2.27 18.91 6.66
CA VAL A 140 -1.52 19.56 5.57
C VAL A 140 -0.87 20.84 6.12
N TYR A 141 0.31 21.16 5.60
CA TYR A 141 1.16 22.24 6.10
C TYR A 141 1.55 23.22 4.98
N ALA A 142 1.61 24.49 5.35
CA ALA A 142 2.34 25.55 4.66
C ALA A 142 3.25 26.24 5.68
N PHE A 143 4.35 25.55 6.01
CA PHE A 143 5.25 25.78 7.17
C PHE A 143 4.58 25.61 8.55
N LEU A 144 3.33 26.03 8.70
CA LEU A 144 2.46 25.79 9.84
C LEU A 144 1.31 24.85 9.45
N PRO A 145 0.69 24.14 10.42
CA PRO A 145 -0.48 23.33 10.16
C PRO A 145 -1.61 24.21 9.61
N ILE A 146 -2.27 23.75 8.54
CA ILE A 146 -3.47 24.38 7.99
C ILE A 146 -4.69 23.69 8.63
N ARG A 147 -4.95 22.44 8.24
CA ARG A 147 -5.97 21.56 8.83
C ARG A 147 -5.77 20.11 8.39
N ASP A 148 -6.60 19.22 8.92
CA ASP A 148 -6.72 17.84 8.45
C ASP A 148 -7.62 17.78 7.20
N TYR A 149 -7.12 17.14 6.14
CA TYR A 149 -7.84 16.91 4.87
C TYR A 149 -8.15 15.42 4.66
N GLY A 150 -7.90 14.56 5.65
CA GLY A 150 -8.15 13.11 5.63
C GLY A 150 -6.94 12.26 5.24
N PHE A 151 -5.79 12.87 4.96
CA PHE A 151 -4.57 12.14 4.58
C PHE A 151 -4.01 11.29 5.72
N LYS A 152 -3.32 10.21 5.37
CA LYS A 152 -2.59 9.34 6.32
C LYS A 152 -1.08 9.60 6.34
N PHE A 153 -0.66 10.67 5.69
CA PHE A 153 0.70 11.18 5.63
C PHE A 153 0.65 12.71 5.72
N LEU A 154 1.69 13.33 6.26
CA LEU A 154 1.80 14.78 6.23
C LEU A 154 2.16 15.23 4.81
N LEU A 155 1.49 16.27 4.35
CA LEU A 155 1.80 16.95 3.09
C LEU A 155 2.22 18.37 3.43
N GLN A 156 3.41 18.76 3.00
CA GLN A 156 3.87 20.14 3.08
C GLN A 156 4.26 20.63 1.70
N ALA A 157 3.77 21.82 1.37
CA ALA A 157 4.24 22.63 0.25
C ALA A 157 4.05 24.11 0.60
N ASP A 158 4.68 25.00 -0.15
CA ASP A 158 4.53 26.45 0.06
C ASP A 158 3.20 26.96 -0.52
N PHE A 159 2.07 26.49 0.02
CA PHE A 159 0.76 26.90 -0.47
C PHE A 159 0.44 28.36 -0.12
N VAL A 160 -0.20 29.06 -1.05
CA VAL A 160 -0.88 30.34 -0.79
C VAL A 160 -2.17 30.05 -0.04
N LEU A 161 -2.38 30.75 1.08
CA LEU A 161 -3.55 30.55 1.93
C LEU A 161 -4.54 31.71 1.77
N ILE A 162 -5.81 31.47 2.05
CA ILE A 162 -6.81 32.53 2.18
C ILE A 162 -6.52 33.41 3.40
N ALA A 163 -7.18 34.57 3.51
CA ALA A 163 -6.91 35.55 4.56
C ALA A 163 -7.05 35.02 6.00
N SER A 164 -8.00 34.10 6.24
CA SER A 164 -8.16 33.44 7.56
C SER A 164 -7.01 32.47 7.88
N ARG A 165 -6.25 32.03 6.87
CA ARG A 165 -5.23 30.99 6.93
C ARG A 165 -5.74 29.60 7.30
N GLU A 166 -7.06 29.40 7.28
CA GLU A 166 -7.70 28.12 7.61
C GLU A 166 -7.83 27.19 6.38
N ASP A 167 -7.62 27.71 5.16
CA ASP A 167 -7.64 26.93 3.93
C ASP A 167 -6.67 27.46 2.87
N ILE A 168 -6.51 26.67 1.80
CA ILE A 168 -5.65 26.94 0.64
C ILE A 168 -6.44 27.76 -0.38
N ASP A 169 -5.79 28.77 -0.97
CA ASP A 169 -6.38 29.54 -2.08
C ASP A 169 -6.40 28.69 -3.36
N SER A 170 -7.57 28.15 -3.70
CA SER A 170 -7.78 27.31 -4.89
C SER A 170 -7.69 28.07 -6.21
N SER A 171 -7.79 29.40 -6.18
CA SER A 171 -7.68 30.25 -7.39
C SER A 171 -6.22 30.50 -7.80
N SER A 172 -5.26 30.28 -6.90
CA SER A 172 -3.84 30.55 -7.14
C SER A 172 -3.25 29.57 -8.18
N PRO A 173 -2.68 30.06 -9.30
CA PRO A 173 -1.96 29.22 -10.25
C PRO A 173 -0.76 28.49 -9.64
N TRP A 174 -0.10 29.11 -8.66
CA TRP A 174 1.00 28.52 -7.89
C TRP A 174 0.55 27.24 -7.18
N ASN A 175 -0.55 27.32 -6.44
CA ASN A 175 -1.13 26.18 -5.73
C ASN A 175 -1.56 25.06 -6.68
N ASN A 176 -2.23 25.42 -7.77
CA ASN A 176 -2.68 24.44 -8.77
C ASN A 176 -1.50 23.71 -9.43
N ASN A 177 -0.36 24.39 -9.65
CA ASN A 177 0.84 23.74 -10.15
C ASN A 177 1.44 22.77 -9.13
N LEU A 178 1.57 23.18 -7.86
CA LEU A 178 2.01 22.31 -6.77
C LEU A 178 1.10 21.08 -6.64
N LEU A 179 -0.22 21.28 -6.66
CA LEU A 179 -1.21 20.21 -6.60
C LEU A 179 -1.01 19.18 -7.72
N GLY A 180 -0.79 19.64 -8.96
CA GLY A 180 -0.53 18.78 -10.11
C GLY A 180 0.78 17.97 -10.02
N LEU A 181 1.71 18.35 -9.16
CA LEU A 181 2.98 17.65 -8.95
C LEU A 181 2.90 16.59 -7.84
N ILE A 182 2.03 16.75 -6.85
CA ILE A 182 1.92 15.83 -5.70
C ILE A 182 1.76 14.35 -6.13
N PRO A 183 0.94 14.00 -7.13
CA PRO A 183 0.82 12.61 -7.59
C PRO A 183 2.15 11.98 -8.04
N LYS A 184 2.99 12.77 -8.73
CA LYS A 184 4.33 12.34 -9.16
C LYS A 184 5.27 12.20 -7.98
N VAL A 185 5.18 13.10 -6.99
CA VAL A 185 5.97 13.03 -5.75
C VAL A 185 5.60 11.79 -4.94
N PHE A 186 4.30 11.48 -4.81
CA PHE A 186 3.82 10.28 -4.14
C PHE A 186 4.32 9.00 -4.84
N HIS A 187 4.25 8.96 -6.18
CA HIS A 187 4.83 7.86 -6.96
C HIS A 187 6.35 7.72 -6.75
N GLY A 188 7.08 8.84 -6.67
CA GLY A 188 8.50 8.84 -6.31
C GLY A 188 8.77 8.21 -4.95
N ALA A 189 7.96 8.55 -3.94
CA ALA A 189 8.05 7.94 -2.61
C ALA A 189 7.83 6.41 -2.65
N VAL A 190 6.80 5.96 -3.37
CA VAL A 190 6.51 4.52 -3.55
C VAL A 190 7.68 3.79 -4.21
N LYS A 191 8.33 4.39 -5.22
CA LYS A 191 9.52 3.82 -5.85
C LYS A 191 10.66 3.63 -4.85
N GLU A 192 10.90 4.59 -3.96
CA GLU A 192 11.90 4.43 -2.89
C GLU A 192 11.50 3.37 -1.87
N PHE A 193 10.22 3.28 -1.51
CA PHE A 193 9.72 2.24 -0.60
C PHE A 193 9.95 0.84 -1.15
N ASN A 194 9.75 0.69 -2.46
CA ASN A 194 9.94 -0.56 -3.17
C ASN A 194 11.41 -0.98 -3.27
N LYS A 195 12.39 -0.15 -2.92
CA LYS A 195 13.80 -0.57 -2.85
C LYS A 195 14.13 -1.38 -1.59
N GLY A 196 13.29 -1.30 -0.55
CA GLY A 196 13.51 -1.96 0.74
C GLY A 196 12.34 -2.79 1.24
N SER A 197 12.35 -3.11 2.53
CA SER A 197 11.32 -3.92 3.19
C SER A 197 9.95 -3.26 3.28
N PHE A 198 9.86 -1.94 3.06
CA PHE A 198 8.60 -1.19 3.08
C PHE A 198 7.71 -1.45 1.85
N ARG A 199 8.24 -2.15 0.83
CA ARG A 199 7.55 -2.54 -0.42
C ARG A 199 6.16 -3.12 -0.21
N TYR A 200 5.97 -3.95 0.82
CA TYR A 200 4.72 -4.69 1.04
C TYR A 200 3.81 -4.05 2.09
N SER A 201 4.18 -2.88 2.62
CA SER A 201 3.47 -2.27 3.74
C SER A 201 3.01 -0.84 3.48
N TRP A 202 3.42 -0.18 2.39
CA TRP A 202 3.04 1.22 2.14
C TRP A 202 1.59 1.42 1.67
N LEU A 203 0.91 0.38 1.19
CA LEU A 203 -0.46 0.46 0.63
C LEU A 203 -1.45 1.22 1.53
N PRO A 204 -1.44 1.09 2.86
CA PRO A 204 -2.35 1.83 3.74
C PRO A 204 -2.21 3.35 3.74
N TYR A 205 -1.16 3.91 3.12
CA TYR A 205 -1.06 5.37 2.89
C TYR A 205 -1.73 5.85 1.61
N LEU A 206 -2.26 4.95 0.78
CA LEU A 206 -3.08 5.38 -0.36
C LEU A 206 -4.17 6.31 0.15
N PRO A 207 -4.29 7.52 -0.42
CA PRO A 207 -5.27 8.47 0.05
C PRO A 207 -6.66 7.90 -0.25
N THR A 208 -7.46 7.79 0.80
CA THR A 208 -8.87 7.39 0.76
C THR A 208 -9.62 8.41 1.61
N ARG A 209 -9.80 9.61 1.07
CA ARG A 209 -10.41 10.70 1.82
C ARG A 209 -11.93 10.66 1.58
N PRO A 210 -12.72 11.17 2.53
CA PRO A 210 -14.15 11.35 2.27
C PRO A 210 -14.33 12.23 1.03
N SER A 211 -15.36 11.97 0.23
CA SER A 211 -15.70 12.78 -0.94
C SER A 211 -16.17 14.17 -0.48
N VAL A 212 -15.20 15.07 -0.30
CA VAL A 212 -15.42 16.46 0.10
C VAL A 212 -14.97 17.34 -1.07
N ALA A 213 -15.78 18.33 -1.43
CA ALA A 213 -15.38 19.37 -2.36
C ALA A 213 -14.33 20.27 -1.69
N ASP A 214 -13.07 19.90 -1.81
CA ASP A 214 -11.92 20.64 -1.28
C ASP A 214 -10.83 20.83 -2.35
N PHE A 215 -9.79 21.57 -1.99
CA PHE A 215 -8.65 21.84 -2.86
C PHE A 215 -8.00 20.57 -3.45
N PHE A 216 -8.08 19.44 -2.75
CA PHE A 216 -7.44 18.18 -3.15
C PHE A 216 -8.42 17.19 -3.81
N GLN A 217 -9.66 17.59 -4.14
CA GLN A 217 -10.73 16.69 -4.57
C GLN A 217 -10.35 15.69 -5.69
N SER A 218 -9.46 16.08 -6.62
CA SER A 218 -9.00 15.24 -7.73
C SER A 218 -7.72 14.45 -7.43
N LEU A 219 -7.06 14.71 -6.30
CA LEU A 219 -5.72 14.21 -6.02
C LEU A 219 -5.68 12.68 -5.91
N GLU A 220 -6.68 12.07 -5.27
CA GLU A 220 -6.78 10.62 -5.12
C GLU A 220 -6.85 9.88 -6.45
N GLN A 221 -7.73 10.36 -7.33
CA GLN A 221 -7.92 9.79 -8.65
C GLN A 221 -6.63 9.90 -9.47
N GLU A 222 -5.94 11.04 -9.38
CA GLU A 222 -4.70 11.26 -10.11
C GLU A 222 -3.53 10.41 -9.56
N ILE A 223 -3.44 10.22 -8.24
CA ILE A 223 -2.47 9.30 -7.62
C ILE A 223 -2.73 7.86 -8.10
N VAL A 224 -3.97 7.39 -8.02
CA VAL A 224 -4.36 6.05 -8.49
C VAL A 224 -4.07 5.90 -9.99
N ARG A 225 -4.38 6.92 -10.80
CA ARG A 225 -4.09 6.93 -12.24
C ARG A 225 -2.60 6.76 -12.53
N ILE A 226 -1.71 7.44 -11.81
CA ILE A 226 -0.26 7.27 -12.01
C ILE A 226 0.21 5.90 -11.53
N LEU A 227 -0.22 5.47 -10.34
CA LEU A 227 0.27 4.24 -9.73
C LEU A 227 -0.22 2.98 -10.47
N SER A 228 -1.47 2.95 -10.92
CA SER A 228 -2.05 1.83 -11.68
C SER A 228 -1.30 1.48 -12.97
N ASN A 229 -0.65 2.47 -13.58
CA ASN A 229 0.11 2.33 -14.82
C ASN A 229 1.62 2.16 -14.61
N SER A 230 2.09 2.21 -13.37
CA SER A 230 3.53 2.20 -13.05
C SER A 230 3.95 0.87 -12.45
N PRO A 231 5.15 0.34 -12.77
CA PRO A 231 5.65 -0.91 -12.20
C PRO A 231 6.00 -0.73 -10.71
N ILE A 232 5.01 -0.94 -9.84
CA ILE A 232 5.09 -0.64 -8.40
C ILE A 232 4.65 -1.80 -7.49
N LEU A 233 4.04 -2.87 -8.03
CA LEU A 233 3.68 -4.05 -7.26
C LEU A 233 4.51 -5.24 -7.70
N GLU A 234 4.93 -6.07 -6.77
CA GLU A 234 5.69 -7.29 -7.06
C GLU A 234 4.75 -8.42 -7.51
N SER A 235 5.02 -9.00 -8.67
CA SER A 235 4.40 -10.25 -9.13
C SER A 235 4.97 -11.46 -8.39
N PHE A 236 4.35 -12.62 -8.53
CA PHE A 236 4.85 -13.86 -7.94
C PHE A 236 6.24 -14.24 -8.50
N ALA A 237 6.56 -13.81 -9.72
CA ALA A 237 7.89 -13.93 -10.33
C ALA A 237 8.95 -12.99 -9.72
N GLY A 238 8.59 -12.13 -8.76
CA GLY A 238 9.53 -11.21 -8.10
C GLY A 238 9.84 -9.94 -8.91
N VAL A 239 9.07 -9.65 -9.96
CA VAL A 239 9.25 -8.49 -10.84
C VAL A 239 8.24 -7.41 -10.47
N LEU A 240 8.66 -6.13 -10.51
CA LEU A 240 7.74 -5.01 -10.34
C LEU A 240 6.91 -4.81 -11.62
N THR A 241 5.60 -4.92 -11.50
CA THR A 241 4.63 -4.90 -12.60
C THR A 241 3.55 -3.85 -12.33
N PRO A 242 2.97 -3.21 -13.36
CA PRO A 242 1.83 -2.34 -13.20
C PRO A 242 0.64 -3.05 -12.52
N PRO A 243 0.01 -2.45 -11.50
CA PRO A 243 -1.13 -3.05 -10.80
C PRO A 243 -2.26 -3.51 -11.72
N ARG A 244 -2.56 -2.75 -12.76
CA ARG A 244 -3.62 -3.07 -13.75
C ARG A 244 -3.36 -4.35 -14.56
N GLU A 245 -2.12 -4.81 -14.60
CA GLU A 245 -1.69 -6.02 -15.32
C GLU A 245 -1.61 -7.23 -14.37
N LEU A 246 -1.87 -7.01 -13.07
CA LEU A 246 -1.79 -8.05 -12.06
C LEU A 246 -3.17 -8.59 -11.65
N ILE A 247 -3.16 -9.85 -11.25
CA ILE A 247 -4.32 -10.59 -10.77
C ILE A 247 -4.05 -11.08 -9.35
N TYR A 248 -4.93 -10.73 -8.43
CA TYR A 248 -4.95 -11.27 -7.08
C TYR A 248 -5.58 -12.68 -7.10
N VAL A 249 -4.89 -13.66 -6.55
CA VAL A 249 -5.40 -15.03 -6.39
C VAL A 249 -6.08 -15.17 -5.03
N PRO A 250 -7.41 -15.38 -4.97
CA PRO A 250 -8.11 -15.62 -3.72
C PRO A 250 -7.60 -16.87 -3.00
N GLU A 251 -7.56 -16.86 -1.67
CA GLU A 251 -7.07 -17.99 -0.85
C GLU A 251 -7.76 -19.32 -1.17
N ARG A 252 -9.03 -19.29 -1.59
CA ARG A 252 -9.76 -20.49 -2.01
C ARG A 252 -9.15 -21.19 -3.25
N LEU A 253 -8.37 -20.48 -4.06
CA LEU A 253 -7.68 -20.98 -5.26
C LEU A 253 -6.19 -21.23 -5.02
N SER A 254 -5.77 -21.19 -3.75
CA SER A 254 -4.40 -21.43 -3.31
C SER A 254 -4.34 -22.69 -2.44
N ASP A 255 -3.12 -23.17 -2.22
CA ASP A 255 -2.79 -24.23 -1.26
C ASP A 255 -2.74 -23.70 0.20
N GLU A 256 -2.39 -24.59 1.13
CA GLU A 256 -2.28 -24.29 2.56
C GLU A 256 -1.22 -23.20 2.88
N ASN A 257 -0.24 -23.01 1.99
CA ASN A 257 0.85 -22.03 2.12
C ASN A 257 0.57 -20.72 1.36
N ARG A 258 -0.66 -20.50 0.89
CA ARG A 258 -1.07 -19.36 0.05
C ARG A 258 -0.35 -19.30 -1.31
N VAL A 259 0.16 -20.42 -1.80
CA VAL A 259 0.69 -20.53 -3.16
C VAL A 259 -0.47 -20.82 -4.10
N PRO A 260 -0.66 -20.05 -5.19
CA PRO A 260 -1.69 -20.35 -6.19
C PRO A 260 -1.58 -21.78 -6.71
N LEU A 261 -2.70 -22.50 -6.83
CA LEU A 261 -2.68 -23.88 -7.31
C LEU A 261 -2.13 -23.95 -8.74
N VAL A 262 -2.54 -23.00 -9.58
CA VAL A 262 -2.16 -22.91 -11.00
C VAL A 262 -1.01 -21.90 -11.17
N LEU A 263 0.09 -22.16 -10.47
CA LEU A 263 1.30 -21.35 -10.56
C LEU A 263 2.27 -21.96 -11.59
N THR A 264 2.44 -21.27 -12.71
CA THR A 264 3.34 -21.62 -13.82
C THR A 264 4.28 -20.44 -14.10
N PRO A 265 5.35 -20.61 -14.89
CA PRO A 265 6.15 -19.47 -15.35
C PRO A 265 5.29 -18.33 -15.92
N THR A 266 4.28 -18.66 -16.74
CA THR A 266 3.35 -17.70 -17.32
C THR A 266 2.52 -17.00 -16.25
N THR A 267 1.82 -17.73 -15.37
CA THR A 267 0.94 -17.12 -14.37
C THR A 267 1.70 -16.39 -13.25
N SER A 268 2.93 -16.81 -12.95
CA SER A 268 3.77 -16.16 -11.94
C SER A 268 4.08 -14.70 -12.28
N SER A 269 4.13 -14.35 -13.57
CA SER A 269 4.39 -12.98 -14.03
C SER A 269 3.21 -12.04 -13.84
N ILE A 270 1.99 -12.57 -13.82
CA ILE A 270 0.73 -11.81 -13.73
C ILE A 270 0.05 -11.93 -12.37
N TYR A 271 0.41 -12.91 -11.53
CA TYR A 271 -0.16 -13.03 -10.19
C TYR A 271 0.55 -12.11 -9.20
N VAL A 272 -0.21 -11.48 -8.30
CA VAL A 272 0.35 -10.66 -7.22
C VAL A 272 1.14 -11.55 -6.24
N SER A 273 2.28 -11.07 -5.78
CA SER A 273 3.12 -11.73 -4.76
C SER A 273 2.34 -12.01 -3.47
N SER A 274 2.53 -13.20 -2.88
CA SER A 274 1.90 -13.59 -1.60
C SER A 274 2.40 -12.80 -0.39
N LYS A 275 3.44 -11.97 -0.56
CA LYS A 275 4.01 -11.09 0.47
C LYS A 275 3.10 -9.91 0.80
N TYR A 276 2.17 -9.56 -0.08
CA TYR A 276 1.14 -8.54 0.22
C TYR A 276 0.08 -9.12 1.16
N SER A 277 -0.36 -8.31 2.13
CA SER A 277 -1.38 -8.76 3.08
C SER A 277 -2.74 -8.92 2.40
N SER A 278 -3.49 -9.97 2.78
CA SER A 278 -4.88 -10.13 2.34
C SER A 278 -5.79 -8.98 2.83
N ASN A 279 -5.41 -8.30 3.91
CA ASN A 279 -6.10 -7.09 4.40
C ASN A 279 -5.97 -5.89 3.44
N ASP A 280 -5.02 -5.93 2.50
CA ASP A 280 -4.81 -4.88 1.50
C ASP A 280 -5.54 -5.16 0.18
N LEU A 281 -6.36 -6.22 0.09
CA LEU A 281 -7.07 -6.58 -1.13
C LEU A 281 -7.86 -5.40 -1.73
N TYR A 282 -8.60 -4.66 -0.91
CA TYR A 282 -9.37 -3.52 -1.41
C TYR A 282 -8.47 -2.41 -1.97
N ARG A 283 -7.27 -2.24 -1.42
CA ARG A 283 -6.28 -1.24 -1.85
C ARG A 283 -5.59 -1.67 -3.14
N LEU A 284 -5.29 -2.96 -3.26
CA LEU A 284 -4.82 -3.55 -4.50
C LEU A 284 -5.86 -3.35 -5.62
N GLN A 285 -7.14 -3.60 -5.33
CA GLN A 285 -8.24 -3.38 -6.26
C GLN A 285 -8.40 -1.90 -6.63
N GLN A 286 -8.26 -0.98 -5.68
CA GLN A 286 -8.24 0.46 -5.96
C GLN A 286 -7.14 0.85 -6.97
N LEU A 287 -5.99 0.17 -6.94
CA LEU A 287 -4.90 0.37 -7.90
C LEU A 287 -5.16 -0.28 -9.27
N GLY A 288 -6.23 -1.06 -9.43
CA GLY A 288 -6.56 -1.75 -10.68
C GLY A 288 -6.20 -3.23 -10.72
N VAL A 289 -5.72 -3.81 -9.60
CA VAL A 289 -5.52 -5.27 -9.52
C VAL A 289 -6.88 -5.95 -9.62
N THR A 290 -7.00 -6.90 -10.55
CA THR A 290 -8.23 -7.68 -10.70
C THR A 290 -8.19 -8.93 -9.83
N SER A 291 -9.34 -9.46 -9.42
CA SER A 291 -9.39 -10.75 -8.73
C SER A 291 -9.52 -11.89 -9.74
N LEU A 292 -8.80 -13.00 -9.52
CA LEU A 292 -8.86 -14.17 -10.40
C LEU A 292 -10.30 -14.72 -10.47
N SER A 293 -10.90 -14.65 -11.65
CA SER A 293 -12.22 -15.21 -11.92
C SER A 293 -12.15 -16.73 -12.09
N THR A 294 -13.27 -17.42 -11.88
CA THR A 294 -13.35 -18.86 -12.12
C THR A 294 -13.09 -19.21 -13.59
N GLU A 295 -13.59 -18.40 -14.52
CA GLU A 295 -13.33 -18.56 -15.96
C GLU A 295 -11.83 -18.49 -16.27
N LYS A 296 -11.15 -17.45 -15.79
CA LYS A 296 -9.71 -17.28 -16.02
C LYS A 296 -8.90 -18.37 -15.33
N TYR A 297 -9.31 -18.79 -14.14
CA TYR A 297 -8.68 -19.91 -13.44
C TYR A 297 -8.73 -21.21 -14.25
N ILE A 298 -9.88 -21.52 -14.88
CA ILE A 298 -10.02 -22.73 -15.71
C ILE A 298 -9.15 -22.63 -16.97
N ILE A 299 -9.09 -21.46 -17.61
CA ILE A 299 -8.19 -21.21 -18.75
C ILE A 299 -6.73 -21.41 -18.32
N ASP A 300 -6.33 -20.86 -17.18
CA ASP A 300 -4.96 -21.00 -16.68
C ASP A 300 -4.64 -22.46 -16.33
N LEU A 301 -5.62 -23.21 -15.82
CA LEU A 301 -5.47 -24.63 -15.53
C LEU A 301 -5.30 -25.45 -16.80
N ASP A 302 -6.09 -25.18 -17.84
CA ASP A 302 -5.97 -25.86 -19.14
C ASP A 302 -4.60 -25.60 -19.79
N ASN A 303 -4.14 -24.33 -19.74
CA ASN A 303 -2.79 -23.97 -20.16
C ASN A 303 -1.73 -24.69 -19.32
N PHE A 304 -1.93 -24.83 -18.01
CA PHE A 304 -0.99 -25.55 -17.16
C PHE A 304 -0.89 -27.03 -17.53
N ILE A 305 -2.02 -27.70 -17.78
CA ILE A 305 -2.09 -29.10 -18.21
C ILE A 305 -1.41 -29.28 -19.58
N SER A 306 -1.62 -28.34 -20.49
CA SER A 306 -1.16 -28.41 -21.88
C SER A 306 0.32 -28.06 -22.04
N GLU A 307 0.78 -26.97 -21.41
CA GLU A 307 2.15 -26.46 -21.53
C GLU A 307 3.14 -27.17 -20.58
N TYR A 308 2.67 -27.62 -19.42
CA TYR A 308 3.51 -28.25 -18.39
C TYR A 308 2.93 -29.59 -17.89
N PRO A 309 2.66 -30.56 -18.79
CA PRO A 309 1.98 -31.80 -18.44
C PRO A 309 2.72 -32.62 -17.39
N ASP A 310 4.06 -32.66 -17.44
CA ASP A 310 4.85 -33.42 -16.48
C ASP A 310 4.82 -32.79 -15.08
N ASP A 311 4.85 -31.46 -14.96
CA ASP A 311 4.75 -30.78 -13.66
C ASP A 311 3.35 -30.97 -13.07
N PHE A 312 2.29 -30.84 -13.88
CA PHE A 312 0.92 -31.08 -13.46
C PHE A 312 0.72 -32.51 -12.94
N LYS A 313 1.16 -33.52 -13.70
CA LYS A 313 0.99 -34.94 -13.34
C LYS A 313 1.82 -35.36 -12.13
N ASN A 314 2.96 -34.73 -11.91
CA ASN A 314 3.85 -35.02 -10.78
C ASN A 314 3.49 -34.23 -9.51
N LYS A 315 2.42 -33.41 -9.51
CA LYS A 315 1.99 -32.73 -8.29
C LYS A 315 1.60 -33.74 -7.20
N PRO A 316 1.84 -33.41 -5.91
CA PRO A 316 1.45 -34.29 -4.82
C PRO A 316 -0.05 -34.57 -4.76
N GLN A 317 -0.42 -35.73 -4.18
CA GLN A 317 -1.83 -36.13 -4.05
C GLN A 317 -2.71 -35.10 -3.30
N HIS A 318 -2.16 -34.43 -2.28
CA HIS A 318 -2.89 -33.39 -1.54
C HIS A 318 -3.21 -32.19 -2.43
N TRP A 319 -2.32 -31.83 -3.36
CA TRP A 319 -2.55 -30.77 -4.34
C TRP A 319 -3.67 -31.15 -5.30
N HIS A 320 -3.67 -32.38 -5.84
CA HIS A 320 -4.76 -32.86 -6.70
C HIS A 320 -6.11 -32.93 -5.98
N SER A 321 -6.11 -33.30 -4.70
CA SER A 321 -7.32 -33.30 -3.87
C SER A 321 -7.86 -31.87 -3.70
N ARG A 322 -6.97 -30.91 -3.44
CA ARG A 322 -7.33 -29.50 -3.33
C ARG A 322 -7.85 -28.92 -4.65
N LEU A 323 -7.21 -29.25 -5.77
CA LEU A 323 -7.69 -28.87 -7.10
C LEU A 323 -9.10 -29.39 -7.35
N ALA A 324 -9.36 -30.67 -7.04
CA ALA A 324 -10.67 -31.26 -7.19
C ALA A 324 -11.73 -30.54 -6.35
N GLU A 325 -11.44 -30.19 -5.09
CA GLU A 325 -12.33 -29.37 -4.25
C GLU A 325 -12.71 -28.05 -4.93
N VAL A 326 -11.74 -27.34 -5.46
CA VAL A 326 -11.95 -26.05 -6.14
C VAL A 326 -12.82 -26.21 -7.38
N LEU A 327 -12.57 -27.24 -8.19
CA LEU A 327 -13.36 -27.52 -9.39
C LEU A 327 -14.79 -27.93 -9.05
N MET A 328 -14.99 -28.79 -8.07
CA MET A 328 -16.33 -29.17 -7.60
C MET A 328 -17.12 -27.95 -7.10
N MET A 329 -16.50 -27.07 -6.32
CA MET A 329 -17.13 -25.83 -5.87
C MET A 329 -17.51 -24.92 -7.04
N SER A 330 -16.73 -24.95 -8.12
CA SER A 330 -16.98 -24.15 -9.34
C SER A 330 -18.16 -24.72 -10.14
N ILE A 331 -18.18 -26.04 -10.36
CA ILE A 331 -19.26 -26.76 -11.05
C ILE A 331 -20.59 -26.61 -10.30
N ALA A 332 -20.59 -26.72 -8.97
CA ALA A 332 -21.79 -26.55 -8.16
C ALA A 332 -22.45 -25.16 -8.30
N ARG A 333 -21.69 -24.14 -8.74
CA ARG A 333 -22.20 -22.78 -8.92
C ARG A 333 -22.78 -22.53 -10.32
N SER A 334 -22.36 -23.25 -11.35
CA SER A 334 -22.87 -23.10 -12.71
C SER A 334 -22.61 -24.32 -13.57
N LYS A 335 -23.65 -24.76 -14.29
CA LYS A 335 -23.56 -25.85 -15.27
C LYS A 335 -22.58 -25.57 -16.40
N ASN A 336 -22.39 -24.30 -16.79
CA ASN A 336 -21.45 -23.95 -17.87
C ASN A 336 -20.01 -24.37 -17.54
N TYR A 337 -19.63 -24.40 -16.26
CA TYR A 337 -18.32 -24.87 -15.85
C TYR A 337 -18.19 -26.39 -15.90
N GLN A 338 -19.30 -27.14 -15.84
CA GLN A 338 -19.27 -28.60 -15.96
C GLN A 338 -18.78 -29.02 -17.35
N ASP A 339 -19.31 -28.39 -18.40
CA ASP A 339 -18.93 -28.69 -19.78
C ASP A 339 -17.46 -28.36 -20.05
N VAL A 340 -16.97 -27.24 -19.52
CA VAL A 340 -15.56 -26.83 -19.70
C VAL A 340 -14.62 -27.73 -18.89
N VAL A 341 -14.95 -28.03 -17.63
CA VAL A 341 -14.09 -28.84 -16.77
C VAL A 341 -14.05 -30.31 -17.21
N SER A 342 -15.16 -30.85 -17.71
CA SER A 342 -15.21 -32.24 -18.22
C SER A 342 -14.36 -32.45 -19.48
N ALA A 343 -14.03 -31.38 -20.21
CA ALA A 343 -13.12 -31.41 -21.35
C ALA A 343 -11.63 -31.36 -20.95
N LEU A 344 -11.30 -31.09 -19.69
CA LEU A 344 -9.90 -31.02 -19.23
C LEU A 344 -9.31 -32.42 -19.03
N HIS A 345 -8.06 -32.62 -19.44
CA HIS A 345 -7.33 -33.88 -19.31
C HIS A 345 -6.81 -34.11 -17.88
N ILE A 346 -7.72 -34.17 -16.91
CA ILE A 346 -7.43 -34.22 -15.47
C ILE A 346 -7.73 -35.58 -14.81
N VAL A 347 -8.22 -36.57 -15.56
CA VAL A 347 -8.55 -37.90 -15.02
C VAL A 347 -7.41 -38.88 -15.31
N PRO A 348 -6.66 -39.36 -14.28
CA PRO A 348 -5.63 -40.38 -14.48
C PRO A 348 -6.25 -41.77 -14.65
N LEU A 349 -5.77 -42.51 -15.64
CA LEU A 349 -6.16 -43.89 -15.92
C LEU A 349 -5.13 -44.89 -15.39
N ARG A 350 -5.54 -46.16 -15.27
CA ARG A 350 -4.66 -47.25 -14.81
C ARG A 350 -3.46 -47.49 -15.72
N ASP A 351 -3.57 -47.17 -17.01
CA ASP A 351 -2.50 -47.29 -18.00
C ASP A 351 -1.51 -46.09 -17.99
N GLY A 352 -1.72 -45.12 -17.09
CA GLY A 352 -0.88 -43.93 -16.96
C GLY A 352 -1.28 -42.76 -17.86
N ARG A 353 -2.27 -42.93 -18.75
CA ARG A 353 -2.82 -41.82 -19.54
C ARG A 353 -3.67 -40.91 -18.66
N TRP A 354 -3.78 -39.65 -19.09
CA TRP A 354 -4.68 -38.66 -18.49
C TRP A 354 -5.69 -38.26 -19.56
N VAL A 355 -6.98 -38.36 -19.25
CA VAL A 355 -8.06 -38.14 -20.22
C VAL A 355 -9.08 -37.14 -19.70
N ALA A 356 -9.83 -36.56 -20.64
CA ALA A 356 -11.04 -35.80 -20.36
C ALA A 356 -12.17 -36.75 -19.95
N SER A 357 -13.02 -36.34 -19.01
CA SER A 357 -14.16 -37.18 -18.59
C SER A 357 -15.26 -37.25 -19.64
N LYS A 358 -15.27 -36.30 -20.59
CA LYS A 358 -16.23 -36.25 -21.69
C LYS A 358 -15.95 -37.26 -22.82
N ASP A 359 -14.69 -37.68 -22.97
CA ASP A 359 -14.25 -38.44 -24.15
C ASP A 359 -14.31 -39.96 -23.95
N GLU A 360 -14.40 -40.44 -22.71
CA GLU A 360 -14.25 -41.85 -22.37
C GLU A 360 -15.34 -42.33 -21.39
N ASN A 361 -15.80 -43.56 -21.54
CA ASN A 361 -16.64 -44.20 -20.52
C ASN A 361 -15.76 -44.66 -19.36
N LEU A 362 -15.81 -43.95 -18.24
CA LEU A 362 -14.92 -44.17 -17.11
C LEU A 362 -15.51 -45.16 -16.08
N LEU A 363 -14.71 -46.16 -15.66
CA LEU A 363 -15.04 -47.06 -14.55
C LEU A 363 -14.15 -46.81 -13.33
N PHE A 364 -14.77 -46.81 -12.15
CA PHE A 364 -14.04 -46.77 -10.88
C PHE A 364 -13.45 -48.14 -10.54
N PRO A 365 -12.18 -48.20 -10.07
CA PRO A 365 -11.60 -49.45 -9.60
C PRO A 365 -12.42 -50.10 -8.49
N SER A 366 -12.60 -51.42 -8.57
CA SER A 366 -13.22 -52.19 -7.50
C SER A 366 -12.30 -52.26 -6.26
N ARG A 367 -12.90 -52.10 -5.08
CA ARG A 367 -12.19 -52.10 -3.78
C ARG A 367 -11.66 -53.47 -3.37
N SER A 368 -12.20 -54.55 -3.92
CA SER A 368 -12.00 -55.92 -3.42
C SER A 368 -11.21 -56.82 -4.40
N LYS A 369 -11.29 -56.61 -5.71
CA LYS A 369 -10.51 -57.34 -6.74
C LYS A 369 -10.24 -56.44 -7.96
N PRO A 370 -9.09 -56.57 -8.66
CA PRO A 370 -8.91 -55.91 -9.94
C PRO A 370 -10.01 -56.35 -10.93
N LEU A 371 -10.71 -55.39 -11.53
CA LEU A 371 -11.70 -55.66 -12.58
C LEU A 371 -10.94 -56.15 -13.82
N ILE A 372 -11.34 -57.31 -14.33
CA ILE A 372 -10.90 -57.79 -15.65
C ILE A 372 -11.96 -57.28 -16.62
N ILE A 373 -11.63 -56.24 -17.40
CA ILE A 373 -12.54 -55.71 -18.43
C ILE A 373 -12.52 -56.71 -19.60
N PRO A 374 -13.67 -57.31 -19.96
CA PRO A 374 -13.74 -58.24 -21.09
C PRO A 374 -13.36 -57.56 -22.41
N ASN A 375 -12.65 -58.27 -23.29
CA ASN A 375 -12.35 -57.77 -24.64
C ASN A 375 -13.67 -57.48 -25.40
N GLY A 376 -13.81 -56.26 -25.91
CA GLY A 376 -15.00 -55.81 -26.66
C GLY A 376 -15.90 -54.79 -25.96
N ILE A 377 -15.52 -54.32 -24.77
CA ILE A 377 -16.19 -53.23 -24.04
C ILE A 377 -15.25 -52.02 -24.02
N ASP A 378 -15.60 -50.94 -24.73
CA ASP A 378 -14.85 -49.67 -24.77
C ASP A 378 -15.08 -48.87 -23.48
N VAL A 379 -14.42 -49.30 -22.41
CA VAL A 379 -14.51 -48.69 -21.08
C VAL A 379 -13.14 -48.73 -20.42
N VAL A 380 -12.74 -47.63 -19.78
CA VAL A 380 -11.38 -47.47 -19.24
C VAL A 380 -11.40 -47.28 -17.72
N GLU A 381 -10.50 -47.98 -17.01
CA GLU A 381 -10.43 -47.95 -15.54
C GLU A 381 -9.60 -46.75 -15.04
N ILE A 382 -10.20 -45.94 -14.16
CA ILE A 382 -9.53 -44.81 -13.48
C ILE A 382 -8.40 -45.35 -12.58
N HIS A 383 -7.31 -44.60 -12.41
CA HIS A 383 -6.23 -44.99 -11.51
C HIS A 383 -6.66 -45.08 -10.04
N ARG A 384 -6.13 -46.06 -9.29
CA ARG A 384 -6.51 -46.30 -7.87
C ARG A 384 -6.18 -45.15 -6.91
N CYS A 385 -5.30 -44.23 -7.30
CA CYS A 385 -5.00 -43.03 -6.51
C CYS A 385 -6.24 -42.16 -6.27
N CYS A 386 -7.26 -42.29 -7.13
CA CYS A 386 -8.55 -41.60 -7.00
C CYS A 386 -9.52 -42.23 -5.99
N ILE A 387 -9.12 -43.28 -5.26
CA ILE A 387 -9.96 -43.99 -4.25
C ILE A 387 -9.41 -43.87 -2.81
N ALA A 388 -8.20 -43.35 -2.62
CA ALA A 388 -7.38 -43.60 -1.42
C ALA A 388 -7.74 -42.83 -0.12
N LYS A 389 -8.95 -42.28 0.07
CA LYS A 389 -9.41 -41.85 1.41
C LYS A 389 -10.76 -42.49 1.79
N GLN A 390 -10.69 -43.42 2.74
CA GLN A 390 -11.81 -43.86 3.57
C GLN A 390 -12.33 -42.68 4.39
N ASP A 391 -13.66 -42.64 4.54
CA ASP A 391 -14.50 -41.76 5.37
C ASP A 391 -15.02 -40.42 4.86
N ILE A 392 -14.46 -39.75 3.86
CA ILE A 392 -15.17 -38.65 3.17
C ILE A 392 -14.75 -38.65 1.71
N ARG A 393 -15.71 -38.93 0.82
CA ARG A 393 -15.72 -38.62 -0.62
C ARG A 393 -14.32 -38.57 -1.26
N CYS A 394 -13.89 -39.63 -1.92
CA CYS A 394 -12.73 -39.53 -2.80
C CYS A 394 -13.15 -38.70 -4.03
N THR A 395 -12.80 -37.42 -4.00
CA THR A 395 -13.42 -36.32 -4.77
C THR A 395 -12.73 -35.99 -6.07
N THR A 396 -11.62 -36.65 -6.42
CA THR A 396 -10.88 -36.33 -7.65
C THR A 396 -11.63 -36.64 -8.94
N CYS A 397 -12.60 -37.56 -8.93
CA CYS A 397 -13.34 -37.93 -10.15
C CYS A 397 -14.86 -38.03 -9.97
N LEU A 398 -15.39 -37.96 -8.75
CA LEU A 398 -16.79 -38.32 -8.51
C LEU A 398 -17.85 -37.33 -9.06
N PRO A 399 -17.57 -36.01 -9.18
CA PRO A 399 -18.54 -35.08 -9.78
C PRO A 399 -18.16 -34.58 -11.18
N LEU A 400 -17.12 -35.14 -11.79
CA LEU A 400 -16.76 -34.90 -13.21
C LEU A 400 -17.51 -35.82 -14.18
N LEU A 401 -18.41 -36.65 -13.63
CA LEU A 401 -19.36 -37.54 -14.30
C LEU A 401 -20.78 -36.99 -14.18
#